data_AF-A0A1I1SHN1-F1
#
_entry.id   AF-A0A1I1SHN1-F1
#
_cell.length_a   1.000
_cell.length_b   1.000
_cell.length_c   1.000
_cell.angle_alpha   90.00
_cell.angle_beta   90.00
_cell.angle_gamma   90.00
#
_symmetry.space_group_name_H-M   'P 1'
#
loop_
_entity.id
_entity.type
_entity.pdbx_description
1 polymer ?
#
loop_
_entity_poly.entity_id
_entity_poly.type
_entity_poly.pdbx_seq_one_letter_code
_entity_poly.pdbx_strand_id
1 'polypeptide(L)'
;MTRHSVWLGRLRAPVRWGMIAFTALAAALWAILAVLLILDPENAAGMYEMIRPGGRPLVIALIVCLSLALLFGSLYLSDFIGPIEPRPQGFFDYVSLVCSRLAMIAIAFIVLVMFYEVVSRYVFARPTLWANELSLWIAAFIFLLAGLYAMQQRSHIRIYVIYDMMPRWMQKASDVISVSLICVFTFALIWGGYNDAMRRMMRMETFGTAWDPPIPGTVKPAILIIILLVAIQAVSNLIADWNKAPEKHTDEPDEHEIEAMRRALKDD
;
A
#
# COMPACT_ATOMS: atom_id res chain seq x y z
N MET A 1 -19.24 -16.56 -13.85
CA MET A 1 -18.56 -17.08 -12.64
C MET A 1 -18.88 -16.18 -11.46
N THR A 2 -19.73 -16.62 -10.53
CA THR A 2 -20.00 -15.91 -9.27
C THR A 2 -18.75 -15.98 -8.39
N ARG A 3 -17.86 -14.97 -8.47
CA ARG A 3 -16.68 -14.91 -7.60
C ARG A 3 -17.14 -14.78 -6.14
N HIS A 4 -16.99 -15.86 -5.39
CA HIS A 4 -17.23 -15.90 -3.95
C HIS A 4 -16.40 -14.80 -3.28
N SER A 5 -17.02 -14.07 -2.37
CA SER A 5 -16.34 -13.05 -1.56
C SER A 5 -15.30 -13.73 -0.67
N VAL A 6 -14.15 -13.08 -0.55
CA VAL A 6 -12.99 -13.58 0.21
C VAL A 6 -13.21 -13.37 1.70
N TRP A 7 -13.70 -12.20 2.10
CA TRP A 7 -13.92 -11.87 3.52
C TRP A 7 -15.05 -10.89 3.77
N LEU A 8 -15.40 -10.02 2.81
CA LEU A 8 -16.44 -9.01 3.02
C LEU A 8 -17.84 -9.62 3.18
N GLY A 9 -18.11 -10.77 2.56
CA GLY A 9 -19.40 -11.46 2.61
C GLY A 9 -20.57 -10.51 2.31
N ARG A 10 -21.41 -10.27 3.31
CA ARG A 10 -22.57 -9.37 3.23
C ARG A 10 -22.19 -7.88 3.12
N LEU A 11 -21.00 -7.51 3.60
CA LEU A 11 -20.50 -6.13 3.55
C LEU A 11 -19.98 -5.73 2.17
N ARG A 12 -19.87 -6.67 1.22
CA ARG A 12 -19.36 -6.37 -0.13
C ARG A 12 -20.20 -5.33 -0.86
N ALA A 13 -21.53 -5.44 -0.78
CA ALA A 13 -22.46 -4.50 -1.41
C ALA A 13 -22.35 -3.08 -0.81
N PRO A 14 -22.44 -2.87 0.52
CA PRO A 14 -22.29 -1.53 1.09
C PRO A 14 -20.89 -0.95 0.89
N VAL A 15 -19.82 -1.76 0.94
CA VAL A 15 -18.46 -1.29 0.66
C VAL A 15 -18.32 -0.83 -0.81
N ARG A 16 -18.90 -1.58 -1.76
CA ARG A 16 -18.94 -1.17 -3.17
C ARG A 16 -19.70 0.15 -3.36
N TRP A 17 -20.85 0.30 -2.72
CA TRP A 17 -21.62 1.54 -2.78
C TRP A 17 -20.86 2.71 -2.17
N GLY A 18 -20.21 2.51 -1.02
CA GLY A 18 -19.32 3.51 -0.41
C GLY A 18 -18.20 3.92 -1.36
N MET A 19 -17.50 2.96 -1.98
CA MET A 19 -16.46 3.23 -2.98
C MET A 19 -17.00 4.09 -4.13
N ILE A 20 -18.12 3.71 -4.73
CA ILE A 20 -18.71 4.45 -5.86
C ILE A 20 -19.13 5.86 -5.42
N ALA A 21 -19.81 5.98 -4.28
CA ALA A 21 -20.32 7.25 -3.77
C ALA A 21 -19.19 8.24 -3.45
N PHE A 22 -18.16 7.82 -2.70
CA PHE A 22 -17.04 8.69 -2.36
C PHE A 22 -16.18 9.02 -3.57
N THR A 23 -16.01 8.10 -4.52
CA THR A 23 -15.30 8.37 -5.77
C THR A 23 -16.06 9.40 -6.62
N ALA A 24 -17.38 9.25 -6.77
CA ALA A 24 -18.21 10.21 -7.50
C ALA A 24 -18.21 11.59 -6.81
N LEU A 25 -18.27 11.62 -5.49
CA LEU A 25 -18.22 12.86 -4.71
C LEU A 25 -16.87 13.55 -4.83
N ALA A 26 -15.76 12.80 -4.73
CA ALA A 26 -14.42 13.34 -4.94
C ALA A 26 -14.25 13.89 -6.36
N ALA A 27 -14.75 13.19 -7.38
CA ALA A 27 -14.72 13.65 -8.77
C ALA A 27 -15.56 14.92 -8.97
N ALA A 28 -16.75 15.00 -8.36
CA ALA A 28 -17.59 16.19 -8.41
C ALA A 28 -16.94 17.39 -7.72
N LEU A 29 -16.36 17.21 -6.53
CA LEU A 29 -15.64 18.26 -5.81
C LEU A 29 -14.41 18.73 -6.58
N TRP A 30 -13.66 17.81 -7.19
CA TRP A 30 -12.54 18.14 -8.05
C TRP A 30 -12.99 18.94 -9.29
N ALA A 31 -14.09 18.53 -9.94
CA ALA A 31 -14.64 19.25 -11.08
C ALA A 31 -15.09 20.67 -10.71
N ILE A 32 -15.71 20.84 -9.53
CA ILE A 32 -16.07 22.16 -9.00
C ILE A 32 -14.82 23.03 -8.81
N LEU A 33 -13.76 22.51 -8.19
CA LEU A 33 -12.50 23.24 -8.03
C LEU A 33 -11.85 23.57 -9.39
N ALA A 34 -11.94 22.68 -10.37
CA ALA A 34 -11.42 22.92 -11.72
C ALA A 34 -12.22 24.01 -12.46
N VAL A 35 -13.55 24.05 -12.30
CA VAL A 35 -14.38 25.13 -12.84
C VAL A 35 -14.07 26.46 -12.15
N LEU A 36 -13.91 26.46 -10.82
CA LEU A 36 -13.49 27.65 -10.07
C LEU A 36 -12.12 28.16 -10.51
N LEU A 37 -11.19 27.26 -10.86
CA LEU A 37 -9.89 27.62 -11.43
C LEU A 37 -10.00 28.36 -12.76
N ILE A 38 -11.00 28.01 -13.59
CA ILE A 38 -11.23 28.67 -14.89
C ILE A 38 -11.94 30.02 -14.69
N LEU A 39 -12.91 30.08 -13.77
CA LEU A 39 -13.74 31.26 -13.55
C LEU A 39 -13.03 32.35 -12.73
N ASP A 40 -12.23 31.96 -11.73
CA ASP A 40 -11.54 32.88 -10.84
C ASP A 40 -10.12 32.36 -10.53
N PRO A 41 -9.17 32.50 -11.47
CA PRO A 41 -7.82 31.96 -11.34
C PRO A 41 -7.02 32.54 -10.17
N GLU A 42 -7.33 33.78 -9.74
CA GLU A 42 -6.59 34.47 -8.67
C GLU A 42 -6.94 33.92 -7.29
N ASN A 43 -8.20 33.52 -7.07
CA ASN A 43 -8.65 32.93 -5.80
C ASN A 43 -8.65 31.40 -5.79
N ALA A 44 -8.42 30.76 -6.94
CA ALA A 44 -8.49 29.32 -7.11
C ALA A 44 -7.51 28.52 -6.24
N ALA A 45 -7.87 27.27 -5.93
CA ALA A 45 -7.05 26.40 -5.12
C ALA A 45 -5.85 25.85 -5.91
N GLY A 46 -4.66 26.38 -5.63
CA GLY A 46 -3.41 25.85 -6.17
C GLY A 46 -3.00 24.53 -5.50
N MET A 47 -2.04 23.81 -6.10
CA MET A 47 -1.56 22.53 -5.56
C MET A 47 -0.95 22.66 -4.15
N TYR A 48 -0.39 23.82 -3.80
CA TYR A 48 0.12 24.07 -2.45
C TYR A 48 -1.01 24.08 -1.40
N GLU A 49 -2.12 24.73 -1.73
CA GLU A 49 -3.31 24.81 -0.87
C GLU A 49 -4.05 23.47 -0.79
N MET A 50 -3.86 22.57 -1.76
CA MET A 50 -4.37 21.20 -1.72
C MET A 50 -3.69 20.34 -0.64
N ILE A 51 -2.41 20.57 -0.31
CA ILE A 51 -1.76 19.87 0.80
C ILE A 51 -2.07 20.54 2.14
N ARG A 52 -2.11 21.87 2.15
CA ARG A 52 -2.37 22.69 3.34
C ARG A 52 -3.65 23.50 3.12
N PRO A 53 -4.83 22.91 3.35
CA PRO A 53 -6.08 23.63 3.19
C PRO A 53 -6.18 24.68 4.30
N GLY A 54 -5.67 25.88 4.03
CA GLY A 54 -5.67 27.03 4.94
C GLY A 54 -7.07 27.61 5.14
N GLY A 55 -7.98 26.82 5.73
CA GLY A 55 -9.36 27.20 5.97
C GLY A 55 -10.30 27.07 4.76
N ARG A 56 -9.88 26.44 3.66
CA ARG A 56 -10.72 26.22 2.46
C ARG A 56 -11.59 24.96 2.62
N PRO A 57 -12.89 25.06 2.93
CA PRO A 57 -13.71 23.91 3.30
C PRO A 57 -13.90 22.93 2.13
N LEU A 58 -13.95 23.43 0.89
CA LEU A 58 -14.08 22.58 -0.30
C LEU A 58 -12.87 21.67 -0.50
N VAL A 59 -11.67 22.18 -0.24
CA VAL A 59 -10.42 21.40 -0.37
C VAL A 59 -10.36 20.34 0.74
N ILE A 60 -10.75 20.69 1.98
CA ILE A 60 -10.84 19.73 3.07
C ILE A 60 -11.84 18.62 2.71
N ALA A 61 -13.03 18.98 2.23
CA ALA A 61 -14.04 18.03 1.80
C ALA A 61 -13.51 17.10 0.70
N LEU A 62 -12.78 17.64 -0.29
CA LEU A 62 -12.14 16.84 -1.33
C LEU A 62 -11.14 15.85 -0.75
N ILE A 63 -10.22 16.28 0.13
CA ILE A 63 -9.22 15.41 0.74
C ILE A 63 -9.89 14.29 1.55
N VAL A 64 -10.93 14.60 2.32
CA VAL A 64 -11.69 13.60 3.08
C VAL A 64 -12.38 12.62 2.15
N CYS A 65 -13.06 13.11 1.10
CA CYS A 65 -13.76 12.24 0.14
C CYS A 65 -12.78 11.37 -0.64
N LEU A 66 -11.63 11.91 -1.05
CA LEU A 66 -10.56 11.17 -1.72
C LEU A 66 -9.98 10.10 -0.79
N SER A 67 -9.72 10.44 0.48
CA SER A 67 -9.21 9.49 1.47
C SER A 67 -10.19 8.34 1.70
N LEU A 68 -11.49 8.66 1.80
CA LEU A 68 -12.54 7.65 1.92
C LEU A 68 -12.69 6.83 0.64
N ALA A 69 -12.60 7.45 -0.54
CA ALA A 69 -12.63 6.73 -1.82
C ALA A 69 -11.48 5.72 -1.92
N LEU A 70 -10.27 6.12 -1.54
CA LEU A 70 -9.10 5.23 -1.49
C LEU A 70 -9.29 4.10 -0.48
N LEU A 71 -9.80 4.40 0.72
CA LEU A 71 -10.06 3.38 1.75
C LEU A 71 -11.11 2.36 1.29
N PHE A 72 -12.28 2.82 0.83
CA PHE A 72 -13.34 1.93 0.35
C PHE A 72 -12.95 1.19 -0.93
N GLY A 73 -12.19 1.82 -1.82
CA GLY A 73 -11.63 1.20 -3.01
C GLY A 73 -10.65 0.08 -2.67
N SER A 74 -9.71 0.34 -1.76
CA SER A 74 -8.77 -0.65 -1.25
C SER A 74 -9.50 -1.81 -0.55
N LEU A 75 -10.50 -1.52 0.30
CA LEU A 75 -11.33 -2.54 0.94
C LEU A 75 -12.08 -3.40 -0.09
N TYR A 76 -12.74 -2.78 -1.07
CA TYR A 76 -13.48 -3.50 -2.11
C TYR A 76 -12.55 -4.39 -2.94
N LEU A 77 -11.40 -3.85 -3.36
CA LEU A 77 -10.40 -4.58 -4.15
C LEU A 77 -9.71 -5.71 -3.36
N SER A 78 -9.68 -5.62 -2.02
CA SER A 78 -9.11 -6.67 -1.16
C SER A 78 -9.97 -7.94 -1.15
N ASP A 79 -11.24 -7.85 -1.55
CA ASP A 79 -12.15 -8.99 -1.67
C ASP A 79 -11.91 -9.83 -2.93
N PHE A 80 -10.89 -9.48 -3.72
CA PHE A 80 -10.45 -10.23 -4.89
C PHE A 80 -9.04 -10.79 -4.63
N ILE A 81 -8.89 -12.11 -4.76
CA ILE A 81 -7.59 -12.80 -4.70
C ILE A 81 -7.11 -13.04 -6.13
N GLY A 82 -5.85 -12.70 -6.38
CA GLY A 82 -5.16 -12.97 -7.65
C GLY A 82 -4.80 -14.45 -7.83
N PRO A 83 -4.55 -14.94 -9.05
CA PRO A 83 -4.24 -16.36 -9.30
C PRO A 83 -3.02 -16.88 -8.53
N ILE A 84 -2.04 -16.00 -8.33
CA ILE A 84 -0.76 -16.29 -7.66
C ILE A 84 -0.77 -15.92 -6.17
N GLU A 85 -1.87 -15.37 -5.65
CA GLU A 85 -1.93 -14.89 -4.27
C GLU A 85 -2.37 -16.02 -3.32
N PRO A 86 -1.62 -16.28 -2.24
CA PRO A 86 -2.03 -17.27 -1.26
C PRO A 86 -3.31 -16.83 -0.56
N ARG A 87 -4.17 -17.79 -0.21
CA ARG A 87 -5.39 -17.47 0.53
C ARG A 87 -5.03 -16.94 1.94
N PRO A 88 -5.63 -15.82 2.37
CA PRO A 88 -5.42 -15.29 3.71
C PRO A 88 -5.89 -16.29 4.77
N GLN A 89 -5.09 -16.50 5.80
CA GLN A 89 -5.31 -17.46 6.87
C GLN A 89 -5.58 -16.77 8.21
N GLY A 90 -5.03 -15.56 8.40
CA GLY A 90 -5.18 -14.77 9.62
C GLY A 90 -5.81 -13.40 9.38
N PHE A 91 -6.22 -12.75 10.48
CA PHE A 91 -6.74 -11.38 10.47
C PHE A 91 -5.75 -10.39 9.83
N PHE A 92 -4.46 -10.51 10.18
CA PHE A 92 -3.41 -9.63 9.67
C PHE A 92 -3.18 -9.78 8.17
N ASP A 93 -3.49 -10.95 7.59
CA ASP A 93 -3.39 -11.15 6.15
C ASP A 93 -4.41 -10.27 5.41
N TYR A 94 -5.62 -10.12 5.95
CA TYR A 94 -6.63 -9.22 5.38
C TYR A 94 -6.19 -7.76 5.47
N VAL A 95 -5.57 -7.35 6.57
CA VAL A 95 -5.03 -5.99 6.72
C VAL A 95 -3.93 -5.74 5.69
N SER A 96 -3.00 -6.68 5.55
CA SER A 96 -1.91 -6.63 4.55
C SER A 96 -2.44 -6.59 3.12
N LEU A 97 -3.52 -7.32 2.82
CA LEU A 97 -4.21 -7.27 1.52
C LEU A 97 -4.83 -5.90 1.26
N VAL A 98 -5.52 -5.30 2.23
CA VAL A 98 -6.08 -3.94 2.08
C VAL A 98 -4.94 -2.94 1.80
N CYS A 99 -3.87 -2.99 2.61
CA CYS A 99 -2.66 -2.19 2.40
C CYS A 99 -2.03 -2.37 1.01
N SER A 100 -1.98 -3.60 0.49
CA SER A 100 -1.42 -3.87 -0.84
C SER A 100 -2.30 -3.35 -1.97
N ARG A 101 -3.64 -3.40 -1.83
CA ARG A 101 -4.56 -2.79 -2.80
C ARG A 101 -4.47 -1.27 -2.79
N LEU A 102 -4.21 -0.66 -1.64
CA LEU A 102 -3.93 0.77 -1.58
C LEU A 102 -2.65 1.12 -2.36
N ALA A 103 -1.57 0.33 -2.18
CA ALA A 103 -0.34 0.49 -2.95
C ALA A 103 -0.55 0.31 -4.46
N MET A 104 -1.38 -0.67 -4.86
CA MET A 104 -1.74 -0.89 -6.27
C MET A 104 -2.44 0.33 -6.90
N ILE A 105 -3.43 0.91 -6.20
CA ILE A 105 -4.09 2.15 -6.65
C ILE A 105 -3.09 3.30 -6.73
N ALA A 106 -2.20 3.42 -5.74
CA ALA A 106 -1.18 4.47 -5.69
C ALA A 106 -0.18 4.39 -6.86
N ILE A 107 0.20 3.19 -7.30
CA ILE A 107 1.05 3.00 -8.49
C ILE A 107 0.36 3.56 -9.74
N ALA A 108 -0.92 3.22 -9.95
CA ALA A 108 -1.70 3.75 -11.08
C ALA A 108 -1.77 5.29 -11.04
N PHE A 109 -1.91 5.86 -9.83
CA PHE A 109 -1.91 7.31 -9.66
C PHE A 109 -0.55 7.96 -10.01
N ILE A 110 0.58 7.36 -9.63
CA ILE A 110 1.91 7.85 -10.04
C ILE A 110 2.03 7.87 -11.57
N VAL A 111 1.57 6.81 -12.25
CA VAL A 111 1.61 6.75 -13.72
C VAL A 111 0.83 7.91 -14.33
N LEU A 112 -0.36 8.22 -13.80
CA LEU A 112 -1.17 9.35 -14.27
C LEU A 112 -0.49 10.71 -14.01
N VAL A 113 0.08 10.91 -12.82
CA VAL A 113 0.79 12.14 -12.46
C VAL A 113 2.02 12.36 -13.34
N MET A 114 2.82 11.32 -13.54
CA MET A 114 4.03 11.41 -14.37
C MET A 114 3.69 11.57 -15.85
N PHE A 115 2.64 10.90 -16.34
CA PHE A 115 2.14 11.12 -17.69
C PHE A 115 1.70 12.57 -17.89
N TYR A 116 0.95 13.13 -16.94
CA TYR A 116 0.56 14.54 -16.96
C TYR A 116 1.78 15.47 -16.98
N GLU A 117 2.80 15.22 -16.18
CA GLU A 117 4.04 16.04 -16.18
C GLU A 117 4.75 16.02 -17.53
N VAL A 118 4.89 14.84 -18.14
CA VAL A 118 5.49 14.69 -19.48
C VAL A 118 4.69 15.49 -20.50
N VAL A 119 3.37 15.36 -20.52
CA VAL A 119 2.52 16.13 -21.45
C VAL A 119 2.62 17.64 -21.18
N SER A 120 2.53 18.07 -19.91
CA SER A 120 2.62 19.48 -19.52
C SER A 120 3.95 20.12 -19.94
N ARG A 121 5.05 19.38 -19.76
CA ARG A 121 6.39 19.86 -20.08
C ARG A 121 6.66 19.91 -21.58
N TYR A 122 6.34 18.85 -22.31
CA TYR A 122 6.75 18.73 -23.71
C TYR A 122 5.72 19.29 -24.70
N VAL A 123 4.43 19.22 -24.38
CA VAL A 123 3.35 19.74 -25.26
C VAL A 123 3.03 21.19 -24.92
N PHE A 124 2.91 21.51 -23.63
CA PHE A 124 2.47 22.84 -23.20
C PHE A 124 3.62 23.77 -22.77
N ALA A 125 4.87 23.29 -22.76
CA ALA A 125 6.05 24.04 -22.30
C ALA A 125 5.89 24.63 -20.89
N ARG A 126 5.08 23.99 -20.03
CA ARG A 126 4.75 24.41 -18.67
C ARG A 126 5.10 23.29 -17.68
N PRO A 127 6.36 23.17 -17.23
CA PRO A 127 6.74 22.14 -16.27
C PRO A 127 6.03 22.37 -14.93
N THR A 128 5.64 21.29 -14.24
CA THR A 128 5.05 21.43 -12.90
C THR A 128 6.11 21.28 -11.80
N LEU A 129 5.93 22.04 -10.72
CA LEU A 129 6.82 22.01 -9.57
C LEU A 129 6.52 20.84 -8.61
N TRP A 130 5.34 20.24 -8.73
CA TRP A 130 4.81 19.29 -7.74
C TRP A 130 4.84 17.84 -8.19
N ALA A 131 4.76 17.53 -9.49
CA ALA A 131 4.53 16.17 -9.96
C ALA A 131 5.66 15.19 -9.58
N ASN A 132 6.92 15.63 -9.69
CA ASN A 132 8.07 14.82 -9.33
C ASN A 132 8.10 14.49 -7.83
N GLU A 133 7.92 15.50 -6.98
CA GLU A 133 7.96 15.35 -5.53
C GLU A 133 6.74 14.59 -4.99
N LEU A 134 5.55 14.79 -5.57
CA LEU A 134 4.35 14.01 -5.26
C LEU A 134 4.57 12.53 -5.59
N SER A 135 5.16 12.25 -6.75
CA SER A 135 5.46 10.88 -7.17
C SER A 135 6.48 10.22 -6.25
N LEU A 136 7.54 10.93 -5.85
CA LEU A 136 8.50 10.46 -4.84
C LEU A 136 7.82 10.16 -3.51
N TRP A 137 6.94 11.05 -3.06
CA TRP A 137 6.23 10.91 -1.80
C TRP A 137 5.34 9.67 -1.78
N ILE A 138 4.55 9.46 -2.84
CA ILE A 138 3.70 8.28 -3.00
C ILE A 138 4.53 7.00 -3.15
N ALA A 139 5.65 7.06 -3.90
CA ALA A 139 6.56 5.94 -4.08
C ALA A 139 7.15 5.47 -2.75
N ALA A 140 7.46 6.39 -1.82
CA ALA A 140 7.92 6.02 -0.48
C ALA A 140 6.87 5.17 0.27
N PHE A 141 5.59 5.55 0.22
CA PHE A 141 4.52 4.74 0.82
C PHE A 141 4.33 3.41 0.11
N ILE A 142 4.39 3.37 -1.22
CA ILE A 142 4.29 2.13 -1.99
C ILE A 142 5.39 1.17 -1.56
N PHE A 143 6.63 1.63 -1.44
CA PHE A 143 7.75 0.78 -1.03
C PHE A 143 7.53 0.16 0.36
N LEU A 144 7.05 0.96 1.32
CA LEU A 144 6.75 0.48 2.67
C LEU A 144 5.60 -0.54 2.67
N LEU A 145 4.49 -0.24 1.99
CA LEU A 145 3.34 -1.14 1.88
C LEU A 145 3.67 -2.43 1.12
N ALA A 146 4.53 -2.35 0.09
CA ALA A 146 5.02 -3.51 -0.65
C ALA A 146 5.86 -4.43 0.24
N GLY A 147 6.65 -3.88 1.17
CA GLY A 147 7.36 -4.68 2.17
C GLY A 147 6.43 -5.48 3.08
N LEU A 148 5.34 -4.86 3.56
CA LEU A 148 4.30 -5.55 4.34
C LEU A 148 3.63 -6.67 3.52
N TYR A 149 3.33 -6.38 2.25
CA TYR A 149 2.70 -7.35 1.37
C TYR A 149 3.63 -8.53 1.03
N ALA A 150 4.91 -8.27 0.77
CA ALA A 150 5.91 -9.31 0.54
C ALA A 150 6.09 -10.21 1.77
N MET A 151 6.02 -9.64 2.98
CA MET A 151 6.03 -10.42 4.22
C MET A 151 4.80 -11.32 4.31
N GLN A 152 3.59 -10.81 4.00
CA GLN A 152 2.36 -11.60 3.98
C GLN A 152 2.42 -12.76 2.96
N GLN A 153 2.98 -12.52 1.77
CA GLN A 153 3.16 -13.54 0.74
C GLN A 153 4.33 -14.50 0.98
N ARG A 154 5.17 -14.24 1.98
CA ARG A 154 6.37 -15.05 2.30
C ARG A 154 7.41 -15.04 1.17
N SER A 155 7.43 -13.97 0.38
CA SER A 155 8.28 -13.81 -0.80
C SER A 155 9.75 -13.49 -0.47
N HIS A 156 10.14 -13.49 0.80
CA HIS A 156 11.53 -13.34 1.19
C HIS A 156 12.34 -14.55 0.73
N ILE A 157 13.51 -14.28 0.12
CA ILE A 157 14.43 -15.31 -0.34
C ILE A 157 14.81 -16.20 0.84
N ARG A 158 14.44 -17.49 0.77
CA ARG A 158 14.80 -18.54 1.73
C ARG A 158 15.66 -19.58 1.05
N ILE A 159 16.68 -20.07 1.74
CA ILE A 159 17.54 -21.15 1.26
C ILE A 159 16.85 -22.47 1.62
N TYR A 160 16.02 -22.98 0.70
CA TYR A 160 15.24 -24.19 0.92
C TYR A 160 16.10 -25.46 1.04
N VAL A 161 17.22 -25.54 0.31
CA VAL A 161 18.10 -26.73 0.35
C VAL A 161 18.58 -27.04 1.77
N ILE A 162 19.10 -26.03 2.48
CA ILE A 162 19.55 -26.22 3.86
C ILE A 162 18.34 -26.47 4.75
N TYR A 163 17.27 -25.70 4.61
CA TYR A 163 16.07 -25.81 5.43
C TYR A 163 15.40 -27.20 5.35
N ASP A 164 15.31 -27.78 4.17
CA ASP A 164 14.66 -29.07 3.92
C ASP A 164 15.52 -30.26 4.42
N MET A 165 16.83 -30.08 4.57
CA MET A 165 17.72 -31.07 5.20
C MET A 165 17.61 -31.08 6.74
N MET A 166 17.02 -30.05 7.34
CA MET A 166 16.94 -29.91 8.80
C MET A 166 15.81 -30.77 9.39
N PRO A 167 15.98 -31.40 10.57
CA PRO A 167 14.87 -32.03 11.27
C PRO A 167 13.82 -30.98 11.68
N ARG A 168 12.54 -31.38 11.79
CA ARG A 168 11.41 -30.46 12.04
C ARG A 168 11.60 -29.53 13.23
N TRP A 169 12.27 -29.98 14.30
CA TRP A 169 12.52 -29.13 15.47
C TRP A 169 13.49 -27.98 15.16
N MET A 170 14.45 -28.20 14.27
CA MET A 170 15.46 -27.22 13.89
C MET A 170 14.92 -26.23 12.85
N GLN A 171 14.01 -26.69 11.97
CA GLN A 171 13.19 -25.81 11.11
C GLN A 171 12.38 -24.81 11.96
N LYS A 172 11.61 -25.31 12.92
CA LYS A 172 10.84 -24.48 13.85
C LYS A 172 11.72 -23.52 14.65
N ALA A 173 12.87 -23.99 15.13
CA ALA A 173 13.82 -23.12 15.83
C ALA A 173 14.34 -22.00 14.92
N SER A 174 14.68 -22.29 13.66
CA SER A 174 15.11 -21.31 12.67
C SER A 174 14.03 -20.25 12.40
N ASP A 175 12.77 -20.66 12.26
CA ASP A 175 11.65 -19.75 12.05
C ASP A 175 11.43 -18.84 13.27
N VAL A 176 11.48 -19.41 14.49
CA VAL A 176 11.37 -18.65 15.74
C VAL A 176 12.51 -17.64 15.88
N ILE A 177 13.75 -18.05 15.60
CA ILE A 177 14.92 -17.14 15.63
C ILE A 177 14.74 -16.02 14.61
N SER A 178 14.35 -16.34 13.38
CA SER A 178 14.15 -15.35 12.33
C SER A 178 13.10 -14.30 12.71
N VAL A 179 11.94 -14.74 13.21
CA VAL A 179 10.89 -13.83 13.67
C VAL A 179 11.31 -13.05 14.92
N SER A 180 12.06 -13.67 15.83
CA SER A 180 12.60 -12.97 17.01
C SER A 180 13.56 -11.86 16.60
N LEU A 181 14.44 -12.10 15.62
CA LEU A 181 15.34 -11.09 15.07
C LEU A 181 14.57 -9.93 14.43
N ILE A 182 13.51 -10.23 13.66
CA ILE A 182 12.61 -9.20 13.11
C ILE A 182 11.97 -8.36 14.23
N CYS A 183 11.50 -9.00 15.30
CA CYS A 183 10.90 -8.30 16.44
C CYS A 183 11.91 -7.42 17.17
N VAL A 184 13.13 -7.91 17.42
CA VAL A 184 14.21 -7.16 18.07
C VAL A 184 14.63 -5.97 17.19
N PHE A 185 14.80 -6.18 15.88
CA PHE A 185 15.11 -5.12 14.93
C PHE A 185 14.03 -4.05 14.91
N THR A 186 12.76 -4.46 14.89
CA THR A 186 11.60 -3.56 14.93
C THR A 186 11.58 -2.76 16.22
N PHE A 187 11.82 -3.40 17.37
CA PHE A 187 11.92 -2.72 18.65
C PHE A 187 13.06 -1.69 18.65
N ALA A 188 14.25 -2.06 18.18
CA ALA A 188 15.40 -1.16 18.11
C ALA A 188 15.15 0.04 17.19
N LEU A 189 14.51 -0.17 16.03
CA LEU A 189 14.13 0.90 15.11
C LEU A 189 13.10 1.86 15.71
N ILE A 190 12.07 1.33 16.37
CA ILE A 190 11.07 2.17 17.04
C ILE A 190 11.73 2.94 18.17
N TRP A 191 12.50 2.28 19.04
CA TRP A 191 13.19 2.93 20.15
C TRP A 191 14.13 4.04 19.69
N GLY A 192 14.98 3.78 18.69
CA GLY A 192 15.93 4.76 18.15
C GLY A 192 15.28 5.85 17.30
N GLY A 193 14.22 5.52 16.57
CA GLY A 193 13.57 6.42 15.61
C GLY A 193 12.41 7.25 16.17
N TYR A 194 11.78 6.83 17.27
CA TYR A 194 10.53 7.41 17.77
C TYR A 194 10.63 8.92 18.02
N ASN A 195 11.67 9.37 18.74
CA ASN A 195 11.84 10.79 19.07
C ASN A 195 12.12 11.66 17.84
N ASP A 196 12.79 11.14 16.82
CA ASP A 196 13.00 11.86 15.56
C ASP A 196 11.71 11.90 14.72
N ALA A 197 11.03 10.76 14.56
CA ALA A 197 9.78 10.67 13.82
C ALA A 197 8.68 11.56 14.45
N MET A 198 8.53 11.52 15.77
CA MET A 198 7.56 12.33 16.51
C MET A 198 7.84 13.83 16.34
N ARG A 199 9.09 14.27 16.52
CA ARG A 199 9.46 15.68 16.36
C ARG A 199 9.16 16.21 14.96
N ARG A 200 9.46 15.42 13.93
CA ARG A 200 9.26 15.82 12.53
C ARG A 200 7.79 15.79 12.12
N MET A 201 7.01 14.84 12.65
CA MET A 201 5.57 14.80 12.48
C MET A 201 4.89 16.01 13.13
N MET A 202 5.23 16.33 14.38
CA MET A 202 4.64 17.46 15.12
C MET A 202 4.99 18.83 14.51
N ARG A 203 6.15 18.95 13.87
CA ARG A 203 6.55 20.16 13.14
C ARG A 203 6.02 20.21 11.70
N MET A 204 5.40 19.14 11.21
CA MET A 204 5.11 18.92 9.79
C MET A 204 6.31 19.31 8.91
N GLU A 205 7.50 18.79 9.26
CA GLU A 205 8.76 19.13 8.59
C GLU A 205 8.66 18.84 7.09
N THR A 206 9.11 19.81 6.30
CA THR A 206 8.99 19.82 4.85
C THR A 206 10.30 19.46 4.16
N PHE A 207 10.22 19.20 2.86
CA PHE A 207 11.32 18.68 2.07
C PHE A 207 12.38 19.74 1.69
N GLY A 208 12.06 21.04 1.78
CA GLY A 208 12.97 22.15 1.50
C GLY A 208 13.07 22.51 0.01
N THR A 209 12.07 22.16 -0.79
CA THR A 209 12.02 22.32 -2.25
C THR A 209 10.94 23.31 -2.69
N ALA A 210 10.79 23.57 -4.00
CA ALA A 210 9.86 24.58 -4.50
C ALA A 210 8.38 24.31 -4.17
N TRP A 211 7.97 23.04 -4.12
CA TRP A 211 6.61 22.66 -3.72
C TRP A 211 6.50 22.36 -2.21
N ASP A 212 7.62 22.02 -1.57
CA ASP A 212 7.80 21.88 -0.12
C ASP A 212 6.80 20.95 0.61
N PRO A 213 6.54 19.72 0.11
CA PRO A 213 5.61 18.79 0.77
C PRO A 213 6.17 18.29 2.11
N PRO A 214 5.29 17.91 3.07
CA PRO A 214 5.69 17.36 4.36
C PRO A 214 6.15 15.88 4.26
N ILE A 215 7.11 15.59 3.38
CA ILE A 215 7.66 14.25 3.16
C ILE A 215 8.32 13.73 4.46
N PRO A 216 9.29 14.44 5.08
CA PRO A 216 9.91 13.95 6.31
C PRO A 216 8.91 13.78 7.46
N GLY A 217 7.95 14.71 7.58
CA GLY A 217 6.94 14.70 8.63
C GLY A 217 5.94 13.54 8.54
N THR A 218 5.72 12.97 7.34
CA THR A 218 4.75 11.87 7.13
C THR A 218 5.40 10.52 6.89
N VAL A 219 6.51 10.47 6.14
CA VAL A 219 7.16 9.19 5.79
C VAL A 219 7.87 8.58 6.99
N LYS A 220 8.55 9.38 7.83
CA LYS A 220 9.25 8.84 9.00
C LYS A 220 8.36 8.16 10.04
N PRO A 221 7.24 8.76 10.49
CA PRO A 221 6.31 8.03 11.35
C PRO A 221 5.70 6.82 10.62
N ALA A 222 5.44 6.92 9.31
CA ALA A 222 4.94 5.78 8.54
C ALA A 222 5.91 4.61 8.50
N ILE A 223 7.23 4.85 8.41
CA ILE A 223 8.25 3.80 8.51
C ILE A 223 8.10 3.02 9.83
N LEU A 224 7.94 3.72 10.96
CA LEU A 224 7.81 3.09 12.28
C LEU A 224 6.50 2.31 12.43
N ILE A 225 5.40 2.82 11.88
CA ILE A 225 4.10 2.15 11.90
C ILE A 225 4.15 0.89 11.02
N ILE A 226 4.71 0.99 9.81
CA ILE A 226 4.71 -0.12 8.86
C ILE A 226 5.69 -1.22 9.27
N ILE A 227 6.87 -0.87 9.82
CA ILE A 227 7.78 -1.90 10.35
C ILE A 227 7.15 -2.67 11.52
N LEU A 228 6.36 -2.00 12.36
CA LEU A 228 5.57 -2.67 13.40
C LEU A 228 4.54 -3.64 12.79
N LEU A 229 3.82 -3.22 11.74
CA LEU A 229 2.89 -4.08 11.01
C LEU A 229 3.61 -5.28 10.38
N VAL A 230 4.81 -5.09 9.82
CA VAL A 230 5.64 -6.17 9.27
C VAL A 230 6.03 -7.17 10.35
N ALA A 231 6.43 -6.71 11.55
CA ALA A 231 6.74 -7.60 12.66
C ALA A 231 5.51 -8.40 13.14
N ILE A 232 4.36 -7.73 13.25
CA ILE A 232 3.10 -8.39 13.58
C ILE A 232 2.73 -9.42 12.51
N GLN A 233 2.88 -9.09 11.23
CA GLN A 233 2.65 -10.02 10.12
C GLN A 233 3.61 -11.22 10.17
N ALA A 234 4.89 -11.00 10.50
CA ALA A 234 5.86 -12.08 10.66
C ALA A 234 5.48 -13.05 11.79
N VAL A 235 5.02 -12.51 12.93
CA VAL A 235 4.49 -13.32 14.04
C VAL A 235 3.23 -14.06 13.63
N SER A 236 2.29 -13.40 12.93
CA SER A 236 1.07 -14.03 12.41
C SER A 236 1.39 -15.20 11.48
N ASN A 237 2.37 -15.03 10.59
CA ASN A 237 2.83 -16.07 9.68
C ASN A 237 3.40 -17.27 10.44
N LEU A 238 4.25 -17.04 11.45
CA LEU A 238 4.83 -18.09 12.28
C LEU A 238 3.75 -18.92 13.01
N ILE A 239 2.74 -18.24 13.56
CA ILE A 239 1.62 -18.90 14.25
C ILE A 239 0.81 -19.73 13.25
N ALA A 240 0.52 -19.17 12.07
CA ALA A 240 -0.27 -19.84 11.03
C ALA A 240 0.43 -21.10 10.48
N ASP A 241 1.75 -21.13 10.43
CA ASP A 241 2.49 -22.31 9.93
C ASP A 241 2.84 -23.33 10.99
N TRP A 242 2.66 -23.01 12.27
CA TRP A 242 3.21 -23.83 13.35
C TRP A 242 2.82 -25.31 13.29
N ASN A 243 1.62 -25.57 12.76
CA ASN A 243 1.04 -26.91 12.63
C ASN A 243 1.03 -27.44 11.19
N LYS A 244 1.56 -26.70 10.21
CA LYS A 244 1.64 -27.17 8.82
C LYS A 244 2.66 -28.29 8.68
N ALA A 245 2.37 -29.23 7.79
CA ALA A 245 3.36 -30.23 7.40
C ALA A 245 4.51 -29.54 6.66
N PRO A 246 5.76 -30.02 6.80
CA PRO A 246 6.87 -29.51 6.00
C PRO A 246 6.57 -29.78 4.52
N GLU A 247 6.41 -28.71 3.76
CA GLU A 247 6.41 -28.76 2.30
C GLU A 247 7.85 -29.01 1.85
N LYS A 248 8.06 -30.03 1.01
CA LYS A 248 9.35 -30.23 0.35
C LYS A 248 9.38 -29.34 -0.87
N HIS A 249 10.34 -28.43 -0.92
CA HIS A 249 10.47 -27.50 -2.03
C HIS A 249 11.30 -28.20 -3.12
N THR A 250 10.62 -28.82 -4.08
CA THR A 250 11.24 -29.37 -5.30
C THR A 250 11.31 -28.29 -6.38
N ASP A 251 12.37 -28.29 -7.19
CA ASP A 251 12.49 -27.39 -8.35
C ASP A 251 11.48 -27.74 -9.48
N GLU A 252 10.75 -28.85 -9.36
CA GLU A 252 9.67 -29.21 -10.27
C GLU A 252 8.42 -28.36 -9.98
N PRO A 253 7.84 -27.68 -11.00
CA PRO A 253 6.64 -26.89 -10.80
C PRO A 253 5.51 -27.78 -10.27
N ASP A 254 4.86 -27.35 -9.19
CA ASP A 254 3.79 -28.11 -8.54
C ASP A 254 2.62 -28.35 -9.53
N GLU A 255 1.86 -29.41 -9.34
CA GLU A 255 0.77 -29.80 -10.25
C GLU A 255 -0.27 -28.66 -10.41
N HIS A 256 -0.45 -27.85 -9.35
CA HIS A 256 -1.23 -26.63 -9.38
C HIS A 256 -0.62 -25.50 -10.22
N GLU A 257 0.70 -25.33 -10.21
CA GLU A 257 1.41 -24.37 -11.06
C GLU A 257 1.36 -24.81 -12.53
N ILE A 258 1.54 -26.11 -12.79
CA ILE A 258 1.38 -26.70 -14.12
C ILE A 258 -0.06 -26.51 -14.62
N GLU A 259 -1.07 -26.72 -13.77
CA GLU A 259 -2.47 -26.52 -14.14
C GLU A 259 -2.79 -25.03 -14.38
N ALA A 260 -2.19 -24.13 -13.59
CA ALA A 260 -2.31 -22.68 -13.79
C ALA A 260 -1.66 -22.23 -15.11
N MET A 261 -0.45 -22.71 -15.42
CA MET A 261 0.22 -22.48 -16.71
C MET A 261 -0.62 -23.04 -17.87
N ARG A 262 -1.20 -24.24 -17.71
CA ARG A 262 -2.04 -24.87 -18.72
C ARG A 262 -3.36 -24.14 -18.94
N ARG A 263 -3.93 -23.51 -17.91
CA ARG A 263 -5.11 -22.64 -18.06
C ARG A 263 -4.74 -21.34 -18.76
N ALA A 264 -3.64 -20.70 -18.38
CA ALA A 264 -3.16 -19.50 -19.05
C ALA A 264 -2.89 -19.71 -20.55
N LEU A 265 -2.28 -20.85 -20.91
CA LEU A 265 -2.00 -21.24 -22.31
C LEU A 265 -3.24 -21.65 -23.12
N LYS A 266 -4.40 -21.87 -22.48
CA LYS A 266 -5.66 -22.22 -23.16
C LYS A 266 -6.55 -21.01 -23.44
N ASP A 267 -6.25 -19.87 -22.80
CA ASP A 267 -6.99 -18.62 -22.94
C ASP A 267 -6.39 -17.68 -24.02
N ASP A 268 -5.28 -18.09 -24.67
CA ASP A 268 -4.68 -17.50 -25.89
C ASP A 268 -5.03 -18.33 -27.14
#